data_AF-A0AA88QMC4-F1
#
_entry.id   AF-A0AA88QMC4-F1
#
_cell.length_a   1.000
_cell.length_b   1.000
_cell.length_c   1.000
_cell.angle_alpha   90.00
_cell.angle_beta   90.00
_cell.angle_gamma   90.00
#
_symmetry.space_group_name_H-M   'P 1'
#
loop_
_entity.id
_entity.type
_entity.pdbx_description
1 polymer ?
#
loop_
_entity_poly.entity_id
_entity_poly.type
_entity_poly.pdbx_seq_one_letter_code
_entity_poly.pdbx_strand_id
1 'polypeptide(L)'
;MSVVLGVDESPKAVEQWFQKLSHRKEKLTKLHFYFHDIVSGKNPNAIHVAGPSQHHFYITHLVRPEPDSEIVGRAQGIYGSAGLEDLGLLMTLNFVFIEGKYNESTLSVLGRNPVFHKYHQMPIVSGSGVFRVARGVATAKTIWFNLTTGDAVAEYQVMVLTFTTFTIESCGILCSEEMDLEEERDEGAAT
;
A
#
# COMPACT_ATOMS: atom_id res chain seq x y z
N MET A 1 -18.90 11.24 13.81
CA MET A 1 -18.50 10.98 12.41
C MET A 1 -17.45 12.01 12.04
N SER A 2 -16.19 11.59 11.92
CA SER A 2 -15.13 12.47 11.41
C SER A 2 -15.33 12.59 9.90
N VAL A 3 -15.57 13.81 9.41
CA VAL A 3 -15.66 14.09 7.98
C VAL A 3 -14.23 14.00 7.43
N VAL A 4 -13.89 12.88 6.79
CA VAL A 4 -12.69 12.81 5.97
C VAL A 4 -12.97 13.69 4.75
N LEU A 5 -12.49 14.94 4.79
CA LEU A 5 -12.51 15.82 3.63
C LEU A 5 -11.73 15.14 2.50
N GLY A 6 -12.43 14.66 1.49
CA GLY A 6 -11.84 14.04 0.30
C GLY A 6 -10.84 14.98 -0.37
N VAL A 7 -9.76 14.42 -0.89
CA VAL A 7 -8.78 15.19 -1.67
C VAL A 7 -9.44 15.65 -2.96
N ASP A 8 -9.45 16.96 -3.24
CA ASP A 8 -9.96 17.47 -4.53
C ASP A 8 -9.05 16.96 -5.68
N GLU A 9 -9.66 16.12 -6.52
CA GLU A 9 -9.00 15.48 -7.66
C GLU A 9 -9.24 16.22 -8.98
N SER A 10 -9.94 17.36 -8.96
CA SER A 10 -10.16 18.16 -10.16
C SER A 10 -8.83 18.62 -10.77
N PRO A 11 -8.71 18.72 -12.11
CA PRO A 11 -7.46 19.13 -12.75
C PRO A 11 -6.90 20.46 -12.20
N LYS A 12 -7.78 21.41 -11.86
CA LYS A 12 -7.41 22.69 -11.26
C LYS A 12 -6.82 22.52 -9.86
N ALA A 13 -7.42 21.69 -9.01
CA ALA A 13 -6.88 21.42 -7.69
C ALA A 13 -5.56 20.65 -7.75
N VAL A 14 -5.43 19.72 -8.71
CA VAL A 14 -4.16 19.02 -8.99
C VAL A 14 -3.07 20.02 -9.39
N GLU A 15 -3.36 20.91 -10.34
CA GLU A 15 -2.42 21.95 -10.77
C GLU A 15 -1.99 22.85 -9.60
N GLN A 16 -2.96 23.36 -8.82
CA GLN A 16 -2.68 24.18 -7.64
C GLN A 16 -1.87 23.43 -6.57
N TRP A 17 -2.11 22.13 -6.43
CA TRP A 17 -1.35 21.28 -5.53
C TRP A 17 0.12 21.21 -5.95
N PHE A 18 0.41 21.06 -7.25
CA PHE A 18 1.76 21.03 -7.81
C PHE A 18 2.45 22.40 -7.76
N GLN A 19 1.73 23.49 -8.00
CA GLN A 19 2.27 24.85 -7.86
C GLN A 19 2.78 25.13 -6.44
N LYS A 20 2.18 24.48 -5.43
CA LYS A 20 2.57 24.60 -4.01
C LYS A 20 3.56 23.52 -3.56
N LEU A 21 3.98 22.61 -4.44
CA LEU A 21 4.77 21.43 -4.06
C LEU A 21 6.11 21.79 -3.41
N SER A 22 6.79 22.83 -3.93
CA SER A 22 8.05 23.35 -3.37
C SER A 22 7.93 23.86 -1.94
N HIS A 23 6.72 24.18 -1.49
CA HIS A 23 6.45 24.63 -0.12
C HIS A 23 5.97 23.50 0.79
N ARG A 24 5.70 22.30 0.25
CA ARG A 24 5.29 21.13 1.02
C ARG A 24 6.51 20.40 1.57
N LYS A 25 6.40 19.92 2.82
CA LYS A 25 7.41 19.05 3.41
C LYS A 25 7.13 17.60 3.04
N GLU A 26 8.20 16.85 2.77
CA GLU A 26 8.11 15.39 2.64
C GLU A 26 7.73 14.78 3.99
N LYS A 27 6.91 13.73 3.94
CA LYS A 27 6.48 12.94 5.09
C LYS A 27 6.73 11.47 4.79
N LEU A 28 7.46 10.80 5.67
CA LEU A 28 7.57 9.35 5.65
C LEU A 28 6.33 8.74 6.33
N THR A 29 5.65 7.84 5.63
CA THR A 29 4.55 7.05 6.16
C THR A 29 4.96 5.58 6.16
N LYS A 30 4.77 4.91 7.31
CA LYS A 30 4.96 3.47 7.47
C LYS A 30 3.57 2.80 7.49
N LEU A 31 3.36 1.81 6.64
CA LEU A 31 2.15 1.01 6.61
C LEU A 31 2.49 -0.45 6.87
N HIS A 32 1.59 -1.14 7.56
CA HIS A 32 1.69 -2.56 7.83
C HIS A 32 0.33 -3.22 7.64
N PHE A 33 0.29 -4.26 6.82
CA PHE A 33 -0.91 -5.02 6.51
C PHE A 33 -0.54 -6.40 5.98
N TYR A 34 -1.53 -7.26 5.83
CA TYR A 34 -1.37 -8.55 5.19
C TYR A 34 -2.12 -8.56 3.87
N PHE A 35 -1.61 -9.38 2.96
CA PHE A 35 -2.13 -9.60 1.63
C PHE A 35 -2.49 -11.06 1.50
N HIS A 36 -3.74 -11.31 1.12
CA HIS A 36 -4.31 -12.64 1.02
C HIS A 36 -4.63 -12.89 -0.42
N ASP A 37 -4.00 -13.89 -0.99
CA ASP A 37 -4.18 -14.29 -2.36
C ASP A 37 -4.84 -15.66 -2.38
N ILE A 38 -6.15 -15.66 -2.61
CA ILE A 38 -7.00 -16.84 -2.54
C ILE A 38 -7.49 -17.11 -3.95
N VAL A 39 -6.85 -18.05 -4.62
CA VAL A 39 -7.15 -18.48 -5.98
C VAL A 39 -8.09 -19.69 -6.00
N SER A 40 -8.22 -20.39 -4.87
CA SER A 40 -9.01 -21.62 -4.74
C SER A 40 -10.29 -21.46 -3.89
N GLY A 41 -11.06 -22.54 -3.77
CA GLY A 41 -12.26 -22.59 -2.92
C GLY A 41 -13.51 -21.98 -3.56
N LYS A 42 -14.54 -21.74 -2.73
CA LYS A 42 -15.87 -21.25 -3.19
C LYS A 42 -15.91 -19.73 -3.41
N ASN A 43 -15.04 -18.99 -2.73
CA ASN A 43 -15.00 -17.53 -2.74
C ASN A 43 -13.57 -17.05 -3.04
N PRO A 44 -13.02 -17.34 -4.23
CA PRO A 44 -11.70 -16.86 -4.59
C PRO A 44 -11.71 -15.33 -4.69
N ASN A 45 -10.58 -14.72 -4.33
CA ASN A 45 -10.33 -13.31 -4.52
C ASN A 45 -9.34 -13.03 -5.66
N ALA A 46 -8.85 -14.10 -6.30
CA ALA A 46 -7.97 -14.08 -7.46
C ALA A 46 -8.46 -15.05 -8.53
N ILE A 47 -8.54 -14.57 -9.78
CA ILE A 47 -9.00 -15.38 -10.92
C ILE A 47 -7.90 -15.58 -11.95
N HIS A 48 -7.76 -16.80 -12.47
CA HIS A 48 -6.82 -17.09 -13.53
C HIS A 48 -7.30 -16.53 -14.88
N VAL A 49 -6.52 -15.63 -15.47
CA VAL A 49 -6.90 -14.92 -16.71
C VAL A 49 -6.28 -15.55 -17.97
N ALA A 50 -5.02 -16.01 -17.90
CA ALA A 50 -4.30 -16.58 -19.05
C ALA A 50 -3.07 -17.39 -18.63
N GLY A 51 -2.61 -18.27 -19.53
CA GLY A 51 -1.36 -19.03 -19.42
C GLY A 51 -1.56 -20.54 -19.17
N PRO A 52 -0.55 -21.39 -19.46
CA PRO A 52 -0.51 -22.73 -18.92
C PRO A 52 -0.46 -22.67 -17.38
N SER A 53 -0.80 -23.76 -16.69
CA SER A 53 -0.88 -23.91 -15.21
C SER A 53 0.32 -23.43 -14.35
N GLN A 54 1.34 -22.79 -14.93
CA GLN A 54 2.54 -22.24 -14.28
C GLN A 54 2.78 -20.75 -14.59
N HIS A 55 2.04 -20.13 -15.51
CA HIS A 55 2.22 -18.73 -15.94
C HIS A 55 0.92 -17.95 -15.80
N HIS A 56 0.47 -17.86 -14.57
CA HIS A 56 -0.85 -17.35 -14.28
C HIS A 56 -0.92 -15.83 -14.34
N PHE A 57 -2.05 -15.29 -14.77
CA PHE A 57 -2.42 -13.89 -14.58
C PHE A 57 -3.57 -13.80 -13.59
N TYR A 58 -3.46 -12.99 -12.54
CA TYR A 58 -4.46 -12.96 -11.47
C TYR A 58 -4.87 -11.55 -11.03
N ILE A 59 -6.17 -11.34 -10.80
CA ILE A 59 -6.72 -10.13 -10.14
C ILE A 59 -7.05 -10.46 -8.70
N THR A 60 -6.16 -10.10 -7.77
CA THR A 60 -6.27 -10.36 -6.32
C THR A 60 -7.14 -9.33 -5.58
N HIS A 61 -7.65 -9.66 -4.38
CA HIS A 61 -8.20 -8.69 -3.41
C HIS A 61 -7.40 -8.78 -2.08
N LEU A 62 -7.07 -7.66 -1.42
CA LEU A 62 -6.42 -7.70 -0.10
C LEU A 62 -7.42 -8.22 0.97
N VAL A 63 -6.97 -9.12 1.84
CA VAL A 63 -7.61 -9.47 3.12
C VAL A 63 -6.52 -9.49 4.20
N ARG A 64 -6.84 -9.42 5.50
CA ARG A 64 -5.92 -9.35 6.65
C ARG A 64 -5.85 -10.68 7.44
N PRO A 65 -4.83 -10.87 8.32
CA PRO A 65 -4.28 -12.17 8.74
C PRO A 65 -5.21 -13.03 9.60
N GLU A 66 -6.15 -12.43 10.34
CA GLU A 66 -7.15 -13.19 11.10
C GLU A 66 -8.44 -13.40 10.27
N PRO A 67 -9.06 -14.59 10.34
CA PRO A 67 -10.35 -14.88 9.69
C PRO A 67 -11.49 -13.88 10.01
N ASP A 68 -11.36 -13.10 11.09
CA ASP A 68 -12.36 -12.15 11.60
C ASP A 68 -11.89 -10.68 11.61
N SER A 69 -10.79 -10.33 10.91
CA SER A 69 -10.24 -8.97 10.91
C SER A 69 -10.92 -8.02 9.90
N GLU A 70 -11.01 -6.73 10.26
CA GLU A 70 -11.62 -5.69 9.42
C GLU A 70 -10.79 -5.42 8.14
N ILE A 71 -11.49 -5.24 7.00
CA ILE A 71 -10.87 -5.04 5.69
C ILE A 71 -10.46 -3.57 5.54
N VAL A 72 -9.16 -3.30 5.62
CA VAL A 72 -8.63 -1.92 5.49
C VAL A 72 -8.41 -1.46 4.04
N GLY A 73 -8.44 -2.38 3.08
CA GLY A 73 -8.17 -2.08 1.67
C GLY A 73 -8.32 -3.28 0.73
N ARG A 74 -8.09 -3.06 -0.57
CA ARG A 74 -8.12 -4.04 -1.65
C ARG A 74 -6.90 -3.88 -2.54
N ALA A 75 -6.15 -4.95 -2.80
CA ALA A 75 -5.23 -4.96 -3.93
C ALA A 75 -6.09 -5.11 -5.18
N GLN A 76 -5.71 -4.45 -6.27
CA GLN A 76 -6.40 -4.53 -7.55
C GLN A 76 -5.36 -4.42 -8.66
N GLY A 77 -5.34 -5.38 -9.58
CA GLY A 77 -4.41 -5.34 -10.70
C GLY A 77 -4.15 -6.73 -11.22
N ILE A 78 -2.97 -6.94 -11.80
CA ILE A 78 -2.54 -8.25 -12.30
C ILE A 78 -1.18 -8.63 -11.73
N TYR A 79 -0.98 -9.92 -11.50
CA TYR A 79 0.36 -10.46 -11.35
C TYR A 79 0.53 -11.75 -12.16
N GLY A 80 1.76 -12.08 -12.51
CA GLY A 80 2.04 -13.36 -13.16
C GLY A 80 3.49 -13.80 -13.22
N SER A 81 3.71 -15.07 -13.52
CA SER A 81 5.06 -15.64 -13.56
C SER A 81 5.90 -14.97 -14.64
N ALA A 82 7.09 -14.50 -14.25
CA ALA A 82 8.04 -13.78 -15.08
C ALA A 82 9.49 -14.29 -14.89
N GLY A 83 9.68 -15.42 -14.20
CA GLY A 83 10.96 -16.10 -14.04
C GLY A 83 11.02 -17.41 -14.83
N LEU A 84 12.15 -17.70 -15.47
CA LEU A 84 12.38 -18.99 -16.16
C LEU A 84 12.91 -20.08 -15.24
N GLU A 85 13.72 -19.69 -14.26
CA GLU A 85 14.44 -20.61 -13.37
C GLU A 85 13.86 -20.65 -11.96
N ASP A 86 13.08 -19.63 -11.59
CA ASP A 86 12.50 -19.46 -10.27
C ASP A 86 11.08 -18.89 -10.34
N LEU A 87 10.31 -19.08 -9.26
CA LEU A 87 8.96 -18.52 -9.13
C LEU A 87 9.04 -17.03 -8.78
N GLY A 88 9.39 -16.23 -9.78
CA GLY A 88 9.37 -14.77 -9.71
C GLY A 88 8.10 -14.22 -10.37
N LEU A 89 7.25 -13.56 -9.60
CA LEU A 89 6.05 -12.91 -10.13
C LEU A 89 6.35 -11.47 -10.54
N LEU A 90 5.83 -11.01 -11.68
CA LEU A 90 5.69 -9.58 -11.95
C LEU A 90 4.38 -9.10 -11.31
N MET A 91 4.48 -8.15 -10.39
CA MET A 91 3.36 -7.53 -9.71
C MET A 91 3.04 -6.20 -10.38
N THR A 92 1.79 -6.02 -10.82
CA THR A 92 1.24 -4.76 -11.32
C THR A 92 -0.08 -4.52 -10.59
N LEU A 93 0.03 -4.00 -9.35
CA LEU A 93 -1.10 -3.89 -8.42
C LEU A 93 -1.25 -2.47 -7.89
N ASN A 94 -2.48 -2.08 -7.57
CA ASN A 94 -2.79 -0.94 -6.72
C ASN A 94 -3.31 -1.44 -5.37
N PHE A 95 -2.74 -0.99 -4.26
CA PHE A 95 -3.37 -1.08 -2.95
C PHE A 95 -4.34 0.08 -2.78
N VAL A 96 -5.63 -0.22 -2.76
CA VAL A 96 -6.74 0.73 -2.61
C VAL A 96 -7.22 0.68 -1.17
N PHE A 97 -7.03 1.75 -0.41
CA PHE A 97 -7.49 1.82 0.97
C PHE A 97 -8.97 2.21 1.01
N ILE A 98 -9.76 1.57 1.88
CA ILE A 98 -11.22 1.78 1.92
C ILE A 98 -11.72 2.32 3.27
N GLU A 99 -10.82 2.50 4.23
CA GLU A 99 -11.14 2.92 5.59
C GLU A 99 -10.02 3.77 6.20
N GLY A 100 -10.34 4.43 7.31
CA GLY A 100 -9.40 5.24 8.08
C GLY A 100 -8.90 6.48 7.36
N LYS A 101 -7.73 6.98 7.78
CA LYS A 101 -7.11 8.22 7.27
C LYS A 101 -6.70 8.19 5.80
N TYR A 102 -6.69 7.00 5.18
CA TYR A 102 -6.25 6.80 3.80
C TYR A 102 -7.38 6.37 2.88
N ASN A 103 -8.63 6.40 3.36
CA ASN A 103 -9.79 6.01 2.56
C ASN A 103 -9.76 6.65 1.16
N GLU A 104 -10.09 5.86 0.14
CA GLU A 104 -10.10 6.19 -1.30
C GLU A 104 -8.73 6.52 -1.91
N SER A 105 -7.66 6.54 -1.12
CA SER A 105 -6.30 6.73 -1.64
C SER A 105 -5.70 5.39 -2.08
N THR A 106 -4.71 5.46 -2.97
CA THR A 106 -4.07 4.26 -3.52
C THR A 106 -2.55 4.33 -3.50
N LEU A 107 -1.90 3.17 -3.46
CA LEU A 107 -0.47 3.01 -3.75
C LEU A 107 -0.28 2.03 -4.91
N SER A 108 0.52 2.40 -5.89
CA SER A 108 0.82 1.58 -7.06
C SER A 108 2.14 0.84 -6.89
N VAL A 109 2.10 -0.47 -7.09
CA VAL A 109 3.24 -1.39 -7.09
C VAL A 109 3.49 -1.85 -8.51
N LEU A 110 4.74 -1.71 -8.95
CA LEU A 110 5.23 -2.32 -10.17
C LEU A 110 6.62 -2.91 -9.90
N GLY A 111 6.71 -4.24 -9.83
CA GLY A 111 7.98 -4.88 -9.47
C GLY A 111 7.96 -6.39 -9.48
N ARG A 112 9.16 -6.96 -9.39
CA ARG A 112 9.37 -8.41 -9.28
C ARG A 112 9.20 -8.87 -7.84
N ASN A 113 8.47 -9.97 -7.65
CA ASN A 113 8.20 -10.61 -6.37
C ASN A 113 8.71 -12.07 -6.37
N PRO A 114 9.93 -12.32 -5.86
CA PRO A 114 10.47 -13.67 -5.71
C PRO A 114 9.91 -14.37 -4.46
N VAL A 115 8.81 -15.10 -4.60
CA VAL A 115 7.98 -15.57 -3.45
C VAL A 115 8.70 -16.48 -2.46
N PHE A 116 9.80 -17.13 -2.86
CA PHE A 116 10.62 -18.00 -2.01
C PHE A 116 11.77 -17.30 -1.28
N HIS A 117 12.05 -16.03 -1.61
CA HIS A 117 13.02 -15.26 -0.82
C HIS A 117 12.43 -14.94 0.57
N LYS A 118 13.28 -14.69 1.57
CA LYS A 118 12.81 -14.31 2.91
C LYS A 118 12.07 -12.97 2.91
N TYR A 119 12.57 -12.02 2.10
CA TYR A 119 12.00 -10.69 1.94
C TYR A 119 11.95 -10.32 0.46
N HIS A 120 10.83 -9.72 0.03
CA HIS A 120 10.58 -9.36 -1.36
C HIS A 120 10.42 -7.85 -1.42
N GLN A 121 11.41 -7.17 -2.00
CA GLN A 121 11.35 -5.73 -2.14
C GLN A 121 10.71 -5.36 -3.48
N MET A 122 9.64 -4.57 -3.43
CA MET A 122 8.93 -4.07 -4.60
C MET A 122 8.82 -2.54 -4.55
N PRO A 123 9.06 -1.83 -5.67
CA PRO A 123 8.89 -0.39 -5.73
C PRO A 123 7.43 0.02 -5.55
N ILE A 124 7.21 1.05 -4.73
CA ILE A 124 6.03 1.90 -4.84
C ILE A 124 6.34 2.97 -5.88
N VAL A 125 5.69 2.88 -7.04
CA VAL A 125 5.96 3.76 -8.18
C VAL A 125 5.14 5.05 -8.15
N SER A 126 3.97 5.05 -7.51
CA SER A 126 3.11 6.23 -7.35
C SER A 126 1.96 5.95 -6.36
N GLY A 127 1.03 6.90 -6.24
CA GLY A 127 -0.24 6.76 -5.57
C GLY A 127 -1.24 7.84 -5.97
N SER A 128 -2.49 7.70 -5.49
CA SER A 128 -3.58 8.68 -5.65
C SER A 128 -4.06 9.23 -4.31
N GLY A 129 -4.96 10.22 -4.34
CA GLY A 129 -5.48 10.86 -3.13
C GLY A 129 -4.35 11.45 -2.28
N VAL A 130 -4.28 11.05 -1.01
CA VAL A 130 -3.24 11.52 -0.07
C VAL A 130 -1.83 11.01 -0.42
N PHE A 131 -1.74 9.97 -1.25
CA PHE A 131 -0.50 9.40 -1.75
C PHE A 131 -0.12 9.93 -3.14
N ARG A 132 -0.68 11.08 -3.57
CA ARG A 132 -0.30 11.74 -4.83
C ARG A 132 1.22 11.91 -4.91
N VAL A 133 1.80 11.47 -6.02
CA VAL A 133 3.25 11.43 -6.30
C VAL A 133 4.09 10.73 -5.23
N ALA A 134 3.49 9.78 -4.52
CA ALA A 134 4.19 8.94 -3.57
C ALA A 134 5.33 8.15 -4.23
N ARG A 135 6.42 7.95 -3.50
CA ARG A 135 7.49 7.05 -3.89
C ARG A 135 7.96 6.26 -2.68
N GLY A 136 8.37 5.02 -2.87
CA GLY A 136 8.75 4.22 -1.72
C GLY A 136 9.01 2.76 -2.05
N VAL A 137 8.93 1.95 -1.01
CA VAL A 137 9.28 0.54 -1.04
C VAL A 137 8.27 -0.25 -0.25
N ALA A 138 7.69 -1.27 -0.87
CA ALA A 138 6.99 -2.34 -0.20
C ALA A 138 7.97 -3.49 0.04
N THR A 139 8.02 -3.99 1.27
CA THR A 139 8.72 -5.22 1.62
C THR A 139 7.69 -6.25 2.02
N ALA A 140 7.62 -7.34 1.26
CA ALA A 140 6.75 -8.46 1.56
C ALA A 140 7.51 -9.63 2.19
N LYS A 141 6.81 -10.43 2.98
CA LYS A 141 7.27 -11.71 3.53
C LYS A 141 6.14 -12.72 3.44
N THR A 142 6.35 -13.83 2.75
CA THR A 142 5.39 -14.94 2.71
C THR A 142 5.25 -15.53 4.12
N ILE A 143 4.03 -15.53 4.64
CA ILE A 143 3.67 -16.13 5.93
C ILE A 143 3.17 -17.56 5.72
N TRP A 144 2.39 -17.75 4.66
CA TRP A 144 1.85 -19.04 4.27
C TRP A 144 1.73 -19.12 2.75
N PHE A 145 2.00 -20.29 2.19
CA PHE A 145 1.86 -20.54 0.76
C PHE A 145 1.55 -22.01 0.50
N ASN A 146 0.46 -22.28 -0.20
CA ASN A 146 0.08 -23.60 -0.65
C ASN A 146 0.44 -23.75 -2.14
N LEU A 147 1.49 -24.52 -2.41
CA LEU A 147 1.98 -24.76 -3.78
C LEU A 147 0.98 -25.52 -4.66
N THR A 148 0.07 -26.29 -4.08
CA THR A 148 -0.92 -27.07 -4.85
C THR A 148 -2.06 -26.19 -5.31
N THR A 149 -2.55 -25.29 -4.46
CA THR A 149 -3.67 -24.41 -4.81
C THR A 149 -3.22 -23.10 -5.43
N GLY A 150 -2.04 -22.60 -5.05
CA GLY A 150 -1.58 -21.25 -5.33
C GLY A 150 -1.97 -20.23 -4.26
N ASP A 151 -2.72 -20.63 -3.23
CA ASP A 151 -3.17 -19.70 -2.19
C ASP A 151 -2.00 -19.25 -1.31
N ALA A 152 -1.96 -17.97 -0.97
CA ALA A 152 -0.88 -17.39 -0.18
C ALA A 152 -1.37 -16.31 0.79
N VAL A 153 -0.61 -16.13 1.88
CA VAL A 153 -0.69 -14.96 2.75
C VAL A 153 0.70 -14.36 2.88
N ALA A 154 0.82 -13.07 2.59
CA ALA A 154 2.06 -12.31 2.71
C ALA A 154 1.87 -11.11 3.65
N GLU A 155 2.81 -10.90 4.54
CA GLU A 155 2.92 -9.69 5.35
C GLU A 155 3.59 -8.59 4.53
N TYR A 156 3.05 -7.39 4.52
CA TYR A 156 3.59 -6.21 3.84
C TYR A 156 3.95 -5.11 4.83
N GLN A 157 5.19 -4.64 4.74
CA GLN A 157 5.66 -3.41 5.37
C GLN A 157 6.01 -2.41 4.27
N VAL A 158 5.31 -1.29 4.23
CA VAL A 158 5.48 -0.27 3.19
C VAL A 158 6.02 1.01 3.80
N MET A 159 7.15 1.47 3.28
CA MET A 159 7.71 2.78 3.58
C MET A 159 7.48 3.68 2.38
N VAL A 160 6.68 4.74 2.55
CA VAL A 160 6.30 5.63 1.47
C VAL A 160 6.57 7.09 1.83
N LEU A 161 7.27 7.79 0.96
CA LEU A 161 7.46 9.23 1.01
C LEU A 161 6.30 9.89 0.28
N THR A 162 5.58 10.76 0.99
CA THR A 162 4.52 11.62 0.46
C THR A 162 4.84 13.08 0.74
N PHE A 163 3.99 13.98 0.28
CA PHE A 163 4.04 15.39 0.66
C PHE A 163 2.86 15.73 1.55
N THR A 164 3.13 16.53 2.59
CA THR A 164 2.09 17.02 3.51
C THR A 164 1.00 17.80 2.77
N THR A 165 -0.27 17.43 3.00
CA THR A 165 -1.42 18.21 2.56
C THR A 165 -1.65 19.36 3.55
N PHE A 166 -1.09 20.54 3.29
CA PHE A 166 -1.57 21.76 3.93
C PHE A 166 -3.02 21.99 3.53
N THR A 167 -3.96 21.76 4.44
CA THR A 167 -5.25 22.42 4.43
C THR A 167 -5.01 23.85 4.91
N ILE A 168 -5.03 24.81 3.98
CA ILE A 168 -5.25 26.20 4.39
C ILE A 168 -6.73 26.24 4.77
N GLU A 169 -7.05 25.91 6.01
CA GLU A 169 -8.32 26.33 6.55
C GLU A 169 -8.33 27.86 6.48
N SER A 170 -9.30 28.39 5.76
CA SER A 170 -9.58 29.81 5.69
C SER A 170 -10.14 30.28 7.04
N CYS A 171 -9.29 30.37 8.07
CA CYS A 171 -9.48 31.26 9.21
C CYS A 171 -8.15 31.33 9.98
N GLY A 172 -7.74 32.53 10.35
CA GLY A 172 -6.43 32.78 10.93
C GLY A 172 -6.18 31.99 12.22
N ILE A 173 -4.90 31.64 12.41
CA ILE A 173 -4.27 31.35 13.71
C ILE A 173 -4.83 30.09 14.40
N LEU A 174 -4.28 28.92 14.08
CA LEU A 174 -3.61 28.01 15.03
C LEU A 174 -3.06 26.79 14.27
N CYS A 175 -1.74 26.70 14.16
CA CYS A 175 -1.07 25.46 13.82
C CYS A 175 -1.26 24.48 14.98
N SER A 176 -2.03 23.41 14.80
CA SER A 176 -1.96 22.26 15.69
C SER A 176 -0.74 21.41 15.30
N GLU A 177 0.41 21.75 15.88
CA GLU A 177 1.48 20.79 16.15
C GLU A 177 1.03 19.91 17.32
N GLU A 178 0.37 18.79 17.05
CA GLU A 178 0.20 17.73 18.03
C GLU A 178 0.41 16.36 17.37
N MET A 179 1.22 15.53 18.04
CA MET A 179 1.52 14.11 17.79
C MET A 179 2.71 13.74 16.87
N ASP A 180 3.91 14.22 17.18
CA ASP A 180 5.16 13.44 16.97
C ASP A 180 6.16 13.64 18.15
N LEU A 181 5.67 13.90 19.38
CA LEU A 181 6.50 14.16 20.57
C LEU A 181 6.58 12.99 21.58
N GLU A 182 6.17 11.77 21.22
CA GLU A 182 6.29 10.61 22.12
C GLU A 182 7.53 9.73 21.90
N GLU A 183 8.43 10.05 20.97
CA GLU A 183 9.64 9.23 20.69
C GLU A 183 10.98 9.87 21.12
N GLU A 184 10.97 10.88 22.00
CA GLU A 184 12.20 11.46 22.62
C GLU A 184 12.15 11.51 24.17
N ARG A 185 11.61 10.47 24.81
CA ARG A 185 11.86 10.22 26.24
C ARG A 185 12.23 8.77 26.49
N ASP A 186 13.37 8.35 25.96
CA ASP A 186 14.11 7.24 26.57
C ASP A 186 15.62 7.29 26.26
N GLU A 187 16.25 8.43 26.52
CA GLU A 187 17.70 8.50 26.76
C GLU A 187 17.96 9.41 27.96
N GLY A 188 18.27 8.81 29.11
CA GLY A 188 18.84 9.54 30.25
C GLY A 188 18.31 9.19 31.63
N ALA A 189 18.62 7.99 32.13
CA ALA A 189 18.70 7.75 33.57
C ALA A 189 19.77 6.69 33.88
N ALA A 190 21.03 7.13 33.84
CA ALA A 190 22.13 6.48 34.54
C ALA A 190 22.48 7.33 35.77
N THR A 191 22.22 6.78 36.96
CA THR A 191 23.02 6.96 38.17
C THR A 191 22.96 5.66 38.96
#